data_AF-A0A7X3VXP4-F1
#
_entry.id   AF-A0A7X3VXP4-F1
#
_cell.length_a   1.000
_cell.length_b   1.000
_cell.length_c   1.000
_cell.angle_alpha   90.00
_cell.angle_beta   90.00
_cell.angle_gamma   90.00
#
_symmetry.space_group_name_H-M   'P 1'
#
loop_
_entity.id
_entity.type
_entity.pdbx_description
1 polymer ?
#
loop_
_entity_poly.entity_id
_entity_poly.type
_entity_poly.pdbx_seq_one_letter_code
_entity_poly.pdbx_strand_id
1 'polypeptide(L)'
;MKFTFGFQGTISRSQFWLGMLAPPVAVIALSLLINQFAPFGDAMVVLLWFVFLVLFSGWAWLILAFHAKRLRDAGLNPWLCLLLFVPLANLVVSLIAGFKPTAVERTGAPTR
;
A
#
# COMPACT_ATOMS: atom_id res chain seq x y z
N MET A 1 9.39 -1.07 -17.45
CA MET A 1 8.86 -1.10 -16.07
C MET A 1 7.84 0.03 -15.93
N LYS A 2 6.53 -0.28 -15.95
CA LYS A 2 5.50 0.78 -15.84
C LYS A 2 5.46 1.30 -14.41
N PHE A 3 5.56 2.62 -14.27
CA PHE A 3 5.65 3.38 -13.02
C PHE A 3 4.68 2.88 -11.92
N THR A 4 5.21 2.16 -10.92
CA THR A 4 4.44 1.75 -9.72
C THR A 4 4.06 2.95 -8.86
N PHE A 5 4.81 4.04 -8.93
CA PHE A 5 4.60 5.29 -8.18
C PHE A 5 3.51 6.24 -8.74
N GLY A 6 3.07 6.05 -9.99
CA GLY A 6 2.01 6.89 -10.58
C GLY A 6 0.62 6.32 -10.33
N PHE A 7 -0.44 7.13 -10.51
CA PHE A 7 -1.85 6.70 -10.39
C PHE A 7 -2.42 6.06 -11.67
N GLN A 8 -1.59 5.85 -12.69
CA GLN A 8 -2.00 5.31 -13.99
C GLN A 8 -1.47 3.88 -14.20
N GLY A 9 -2.09 3.18 -15.15
CA GLY A 9 -1.82 1.77 -15.43
C GLY A 9 -2.68 0.81 -14.61
N THR A 10 -2.39 -0.48 -14.76
CA THR A 10 -3.10 -1.58 -14.11
C THR A 10 -2.20 -2.27 -13.09
N ILE A 11 -2.81 -2.99 -12.14
CA ILE A 11 -2.06 -3.78 -11.17
C ILE A 11 -2.71 -5.15 -11.00
N SER A 12 -1.89 -6.20 -10.93
CA SER A 12 -2.42 -7.56 -10.69
C SER A 12 -2.91 -7.71 -9.26
N ARG A 13 -3.80 -8.68 -9.03
CA ARG A 13 -4.30 -8.99 -7.69
C ARG A 13 -3.18 -9.37 -6.71
N SER A 14 -2.20 -10.16 -7.14
CA SER A 14 -1.06 -10.54 -6.31
C SER A 14 -0.19 -9.34 -5.93
N GLN A 15 0.10 -8.45 -6.88
CA GLN A 15 0.84 -7.21 -6.62
C GLN A 15 0.10 -6.28 -5.67
N PHE A 16 -1.23 -6.19 -5.79
CA PHE A 16 -2.07 -5.43 -4.87
C PHE A 16 -1.97 -5.95 -3.43
N TRP A 17 -2.18 -7.26 -3.21
CA TRP A 17 -2.10 -7.85 -1.87
C TRP A 17 -0.69 -7.77 -1.27
N LEU A 18 0.36 -7.98 -2.07
CA LEU A 18 1.74 -7.78 -1.62
C LEU A 18 1.99 -6.34 -1.19
N GLY A 19 1.59 -5.36 -2.01
CA GLY A 19 1.73 -3.94 -1.67
C GLY A 19 0.92 -3.52 -0.45
N MET A 20 -0.19 -4.20 -0.16
CA MET A 20 -1.05 -3.90 0.98
C MET A 20 -0.62 -4.59 2.28
N LEU A 21 -0.10 -5.82 2.21
CA LEU A 21 0.29 -6.62 3.39
C LEU A 21 1.75 -6.45 3.80
N ALA A 22 2.65 -6.13 2.86
CA ALA A 22 4.05 -5.88 3.18
C ALA A 22 4.29 -4.72 4.18
N PRO A 23 3.57 -3.57 4.13
CA PRO A 23 3.83 -2.47 5.05
C PRO A 23 3.53 -2.83 6.51
N PRO A 24 2.35 -3.37 6.90
CA PRO A 24 2.13 -3.80 8.28
C PRO A 24 3.21 -4.75 8.81
N VAL A 25 3.67 -5.70 7.99
CA VAL A 25 4.75 -6.63 8.36
C VAL A 25 6.07 -5.87 8.58
N ALA A 26 6.43 -4.96 7.68
CA ALA A 26 7.64 -4.15 7.81
C ALA A 26 7.60 -3.22 9.04
N VAL A 27 6.44 -2.62 9.34
CA VAL A 27 6.23 -1.77 10.53
C VAL A 27 6.45 -2.58 11.80
N ILE A 28 5.86 -3.79 11.90
CA ILE A 28 6.02 -4.67 13.07
C ILE A 28 7.48 -5.07 13.23
N ALA A 29 8.11 -5.57 12.17
CA ALA A 29 9.51 -6.01 12.20
C ALA A 29 10.46 -4.87 12.63
N LEU A 30 10.26 -3.67 12.06
CA LEU A 30 11.09 -2.52 12.41
C LEU A 30 10.83 -2.02 13.83
N SER A 31 9.57 -2.01 14.29
CA SER A 31 9.25 -1.63 15.67
C SER A 31 9.95 -2.55 16.68
N LEU A 32 9.96 -3.86 16.41
CA LEU A 32 10.69 -4.83 17.22
C LEU A 32 12.21 -4.57 17.21
N LEU A 33 12.76 -4.20 16.04
CA LEU A 33 14.17 -3.85 15.88
C LEU A 33 14.53 -2.58 16.65
N ILE A 34 13.75 -1.50 16.52
CA ILE A 34 13.98 -0.22 17.22
C ILE A 34 14.02 -0.42 18.73
N ASN A 35 13.15 -1.27 19.27
CA ASN A 35 13.14 -1.59 20.70
C ASN A 35 14.46 -2.23 21.19
N GLN A 36 15.20 -2.95 20.32
CA GLN A 36 16.52 -3.48 20.68
C GLN A 36 17.57 -2.38 20.86
N PHE A 37 17.33 -1.19 20.32
CA PHE A 37 18.25 -0.05 20.39
C PHE A 37 17.95 0.93 21.53
N ALA A 38 16.89 0.68 22.33
CA ALA A 38 16.58 1.50 23.50
C ALA A 38 17.76 1.69 24.48
N PRO A 39 18.65 0.70 24.71
CA PRO A 39 19.81 0.88 25.59
C PRO A 39 20.89 1.84 25.05
N PHE A 40 20.88 2.16 23.76
CA PHE A 40 21.90 3.01 23.12
C PHE A 40 21.58 4.52 23.19
N GLY A 41 20.49 4.88 23.88
CA GLY A 41 20.11 6.26 24.15
C GLY A 41 19.10 6.84 23.15
N ASP A 42 18.39 7.88 23.61
CA ASP A 42 17.22 8.43 22.92
C ASP A 42 17.52 8.98 21.53
N ALA A 43 18.73 9.51 21.30
CA ALA A 43 19.11 10.08 20.01
C ALA A 43 19.10 9.05 18.86
N MET A 44 19.57 7.82 19.12
CA MET A 44 19.54 6.74 18.13
C MET A 44 18.10 6.30 17.84
N VAL A 45 17.26 6.20 18.89
CA VAL A 45 15.85 5.83 18.77
C VAL A 45 15.08 6.87 17.93
N VAL A 46 15.29 8.17 18.20
CA VAL A 46 14.67 9.26 17.44
C VAL A 46 15.09 9.22 15.96
N LEU A 47 16.38 8.98 15.67
CA LEU A 47 16.86 8.87 14.29
C LEU A 47 16.17 7.71 13.54
N LEU A 48 16.03 6.55 14.18
CA LEU A 48 15.37 5.38 13.58
C LEU A 48 13.88 5.65 13.32
N TRP A 49 13.19 6.34 14.23
CA TRP A 49 11.81 6.77 14.01
C TRP A 49 11.67 7.77 12.86
N PHE A 50 12.65 8.67 12.68
CA PHE A 50 12.65 9.61 11.57
C PHE A 50 12.83 8.90 10.22
N VAL A 51 13.79 7.97 10.13
CA VAL A 51 13.99 7.12 8.94
C VAL A 51 12.71 6.34 8.63
N PHE A 52 12.06 5.79 9.66
CA PHE A 52 10.80 5.09 9.51
C PHE A 52 9.69 5.97 8.91
N LEU A 53 9.53 7.19 9.42
CA LEU A 53 8.54 8.16 8.92
C LEU A 53 8.72 8.47 7.43
N VAL A 54 9.97 8.66 6.98
CA VAL A 54 10.29 8.93 5.57
C VAL A 54 9.91 7.73 4.70
N LEU A 55 10.30 6.51 5.10
CA LEU A 55 9.97 5.30 4.37
C LEU A 55 8.45 5.07 4.32
N PHE A 56 7.78 5.21 5.46
CA PHE A 56 6.34 5.01 5.58
C PHE A 56 5.55 5.97 4.68
N SER A 57 6.01 7.22 4.54
CA SER A 57 5.40 8.22 3.65
C SER A 57 5.42 7.78 2.19
N GLY A 58 6.55 7.26 1.71
CA GLY A 58 6.67 6.71 0.36
C GLY A 58 5.77 5.49 0.13
N TRP A 59 5.64 4.64 1.14
CA TRP A 59 4.75 3.48 1.10
C TRP A 59 3.26 3.85 1.11
N ALA A 60 2.86 4.82 1.92
CA ALA A 60 1.50 5.33 1.95
C ALA A 60 1.07 5.84 0.56
N TRP A 61 1.98 6.52 -0.14
CA TRP A 61 1.77 6.95 -1.52
C TRP A 61 1.53 5.76 -2.48
N LEU A 62 2.34 4.71 -2.38
CA LEU A 62 2.18 3.50 -3.19
C LEU A 62 0.84 2.81 -2.94
N ILE A 63 0.41 2.72 -1.69
CA ILE A 63 -0.90 2.15 -1.32
C ILE A 63 -2.05 2.91 -1.99
N LEU A 64 -2.01 4.24 -1.96
CA LEU A 64 -3.01 5.09 -2.61
C LEU A 64 -3.01 4.86 -4.13
N ALA A 65 -1.82 4.84 -4.74
CA ALA A 65 -1.67 4.58 -6.16
C ALA A 65 -2.22 3.21 -6.57
N PHE A 66 -1.98 2.17 -5.77
CA PHE A 66 -2.43 0.81 -6.05
C PHE A 66 -3.95 0.68 -5.94
N HIS A 67 -4.56 1.26 -4.91
CA HIS A 67 -6.01 1.26 -4.75
C HIS A 67 -6.69 2.03 -5.87
N ALA A 68 -6.19 3.22 -6.22
CA ALA A 68 -6.75 4.00 -7.32
C ALA A 68 -6.72 3.22 -8.65
N LYS A 69 -5.63 2.50 -8.95
CA LYS A 69 -5.53 1.63 -10.14
C LYS A 69 -6.53 0.49 -10.09
N ARG A 70 -6.57 -0.29 -9.00
CA ARG A 70 -7.51 -1.42 -8.86
C ARG A 70 -8.97 -1.00 -8.95
N LEU A 71 -9.33 0.09 -8.26
CA LEU A 71 -10.69 0.62 -8.30
C LEU A 71 -11.06 1.03 -9.73
N ARG A 72 -10.17 1.73 -10.44
CA ARG A 72 -10.38 2.11 -11.83
C ARG A 72 -10.56 0.90 -12.74
N ASP A 73 -9.66 -0.07 -12.64
CA ASP A 73 -9.66 -1.29 -13.45
C ASP A 73 -10.91 -2.16 -13.19
N ALA A 74 -11.50 -2.02 -11.99
CA ALA A 74 -12.73 -2.67 -11.62
C ALA A 74 -13.98 -1.85 -12.00
N GLY A 75 -13.83 -0.69 -12.66
CA GLY A 75 -14.92 0.18 -13.07
C GLY A 75 -15.55 0.99 -11.93
N LEU A 76 -14.82 1.21 -10.83
CA LEU A 76 -15.23 2.03 -9.69
C LEU A 76 -14.53 3.39 -9.72
N ASN A 77 -15.07 4.35 -8.96
CA ASN A 77 -14.46 5.66 -8.81
C ASN A 77 -13.09 5.55 -8.09
N PRO A 78 -11.96 5.94 -8.71
CA PRO A 78 -10.63 5.84 -8.11
C PRO A 78 -10.47 6.65 -6.82
N TRP A 79 -11.23 7.74 -6.66
CA TRP A 79 -11.19 8.61 -5.48
C TRP A 79 -11.65 7.92 -4.20
N LEU A 80 -12.31 6.76 -4.30
CA LEU A 80 -12.61 5.93 -3.12
C LEU A 80 -11.35 5.45 -2.41
N CYS A 81 -10.16 5.54 -3.04
CA CYS A 81 -8.89 5.29 -2.34
C CYS A 81 -8.66 6.26 -1.17
N LEU A 82 -9.25 7.46 -1.16
CA LEU A 82 -9.13 8.39 -0.02
C LEU A 82 -9.81 7.86 1.25
N LEU A 83 -10.75 6.92 1.12
CA LEU A 83 -11.36 6.27 2.29
C LEU A 83 -10.36 5.38 3.05
N LEU A 84 -9.15 5.16 2.51
CA LEU A 84 -8.07 4.50 3.24
C LEU A 84 -7.67 5.22 4.53
N PHE A 85 -7.89 6.52 4.62
CA PHE A 85 -7.62 7.31 5.83
C PHE A 85 -8.65 7.09 6.94
N VAL A 86 -9.78 6.45 6.65
CA VAL A 86 -10.84 6.16 7.62
C VAL A 86 -10.73 4.69 8.03
N PRO A 87 -10.47 4.34 9.31
CA PRO A 87 -10.10 2.97 9.72
C PRO A 87 -11.05 1.87 9.25
N LEU A 88 -12.36 2.05 9.43
CA LEU A 88 -13.36 1.05 9.02
C LEU A 88 -13.60 1.05 7.51
N ALA A 89 -13.59 2.22 6.88
CA ALA A 89 -13.81 2.32 5.44
C ALA A 89 -12.61 1.81 4.64
N ASN A 90 -11.39 1.90 5.18
CA ASN A 90 -10.20 1.35 4.55
C ASN A 90 -10.35 -0.15 4.30
N LEU A 91 -10.86 -0.89 5.29
CA LEU A 91 -10.99 -2.35 5.20
C LEU A 91 -11.97 -2.71 4.11
N VAL A 92 -13.12 -2.04 4.07
CA VAL A 92 -14.15 -2.26 3.04
C VAL A 92 -13.60 -1.96 1.65
N VAL A 93 -12.93 -0.82 1.46
CA VAL A 93 -12.38 -0.44 0.15
C VAL A 93 -11.25 -1.38 -0.28
N SER A 94 -10.38 -1.79 0.65
CA SER A 94 -9.32 -2.75 0.39
C SER A 94 -9.86 -4.13 0.01
N LEU A 95 -10.92 -4.60 0.65
CA LEU A 95 -11.59 -5.84 0.27
C LEU A 95 -12.22 -5.72 -1.13
N ILE A 96 -12.92 -4.62 -1.42
CA ILE A 96 -13.50 -4.39 -2.75
C ILE A 96 -12.40 -4.36 -3.82
N ALA A 97 -11.34 -3.58 -3.62
CA ALA A 97 -10.21 -3.49 -4.54
C ALA A 97 -9.44 -4.82 -4.67
N GLY A 98 -9.36 -5.61 -3.60
CA GLY A 98 -8.64 -6.87 -3.56
C GLY A 98 -9.39 -8.04 -4.20
N PHE A 99 -10.72 -8.09 -4.05
CA PHE A 99 -11.54 -9.24 -4.47
C PHE A 99 -12.34 -9.00 -5.74
N LYS A 100 -12.69 -7.75 -6.08
CA LYS A 100 -13.48 -7.47 -7.28
C LYS A 100 -12.65 -7.80 -8.54
N PRO A 101 -13.16 -8.66 -9.45
CA PRO A 101 -12.45 -8.97 -10.69
C PRO A 101 -12.32 -7.73 -11.57
N THR A 102 -11.12 -7.47 -12.09
CA THR A 102 -10.88 -6.35 -13.01
C THR A 102 -11.19 -6.72 -14.46
N ALA A 103 -11.34 -5.71 -15.32
CA ALA A 103 -11.58 -5.93 -16.76
C ALA A 103 -10.48 -6.78 -17.42
N VAL A 104 -9.23 -6.61 -16.98
CA VAL A 104 -8.07 -7.41 -17.42
C VAL A 104 -8.25 -8.90 -17.09
N GLU A 105 -8.66 -9.22 -15.86
CA GLU A 105 -8.91 -10.61 -15.43
C GLU A 105 -10.09 -11.24 -16.18
N ARG A 106 -11.09 -10.46 -16.57
CA ARG A 106 -12.27 -10.95 -17.30
C ARG A 106 -12.03 -11.24 -18.78
N THR A 107 -11.11 -10.52 -19.41
CA THR A 107 -10.87 -10.60 -20.86
C THR A 107 -9.68 -11.50 -21.23
N GLY A 108 -8.88 -11.93 -20.26
CA GLY A 108 -7.66 -12.71 -20.49
C GLY A 108 -6.58 -11.95 -21.27
N ALA A 109 -6.79 -10.66 -21.54
CA ALA A 109 -5.85 -9.84 -22.30
C ALA A 109 -4.58 -9.60 -21.48
N PRO A 110 -3.38 -9.87 -22.01
CA PRO A 110 -2.15 -9.68 -21.28
C PRO A 110 -1.96 -8.21 -20.90
N THR A 111 -1.40 -8.00 -19.70
CA THR A 111 -0.98 -6.70 -19.20
C THR A 111 0.02 -6.07 -20.18
N ARG A 112 -0.44 -5.16 -21.03
CA ARG A 112 0.45 -4.30 -21.85
C ARG A 112 1.32 -3.43 -20.97
#